data_AF-A0AAD4J780-F1
#
_entry.id   AF-A0AAD4J780-F1
#
_cell.length_a   1.000
_cell.length_b   1.000
_cell.length_c   1.000
_cell.angle_alpha   90.00
_cell.angle_beta   90.00
_cell.angle_gamma   90.00
#
_symmetry.space_group_name_H-M   'P 1'
#
loop_
_entity.id
_entity.type
_entity.pdbx_description
1 polymer ?
#
loop_
_entity_poly.entity_id
_entity_poly.type
_entity_poly.pdbx_seq_one_letter_code
_entity_poly.pdbx_strand_id
1 'polypeptide(L)'
;MGKTSFIGAILVMILAVDAYAATPTPIYSSRLIHRFSDEARSLWGSAAKNLGGEETTSWPEKKSFGHMRVLLENDLKRQRLKLGSQNQLFVASQGGDTINYGNDMGWLHYTWIDIGTPNNSFLVALDTGSDMLWVPCDCIECAPLSLSYYNRLDKELGEYNPSHSNSSKNIPCSHELCDMGPNCESPKGHCPYSVQYLSDDTSSSGLLFEDQLHLASVEGNKQQSSIQAAVIVGCGSKQSGAYLDGIAPDGLMGLGPGDISVLSSLAKSGLVPHSFSFCYDKSYSGRLYFGDQGPASQRSTSFVQLKGDRDAYFVEVEDYCVGSSCLKLTGYKAQVDTGSSFTYLPSESYEQVVSEFHRQVNATRITVQDFENCYKARSLSLSNFPLMKLVFPMNQSFEIDNPLFQIADEQGGFYCLGIQRSDGDIGIIGQNLLMGYRLVFDWEKMKLGWSVSDCHDIEANGDEVHQPPSPSDVLPNPLPTNQQQQSPNGHAVAPAVAGRAPVNPSAASPPPAIHRYQFCTTSLLLFLCIAYVTYII
;
A
#
# COMPACT_ATOMS: atom_id res chain seq x y z
N MET A 1 -20.99 68.67 -26.16
CA MET A 1 -20.12 67.65 -26.81
C MET A 1 -19.89 66.53 -25.80
N GLY A 2 -20.56 65.39 -25.91
CA GLY A 2 -20.43 64.36 -24.86
C GLY A 2 -21.43 63.21 -24.86
N LYS A 3 -21.87 62.74 -26.04
CA LYS A 3 -22.66 61.48 -26.15
C LYS A 3 -22.17 60.53 -27.25
N THR A 4 -21.36 61.00 -28.19
CA THR A 4 -20.75 60.18 -29.26
C THR A 4 -19.47 59.46 -28.84
N SER A 5 -18.78 59.93 -27.80
CA SER A 5 -17.51 59.32 -27.34
C SER A 5 -17.71 58.01 -26.54
N PHE A 6 -18.84 57.89 -25.83
CA PHE A 6 -19.09 56.73 -24.96
C PHE A 6 -19.54 55.47 -25.73
N ILE A 7 -20.31 55.66 -26.81
CA ILE A 7 -20.74 54.57 -27.70
C ILE A 7 -19.54 54.03 -28.50
N GLY A 8 -18.61 54.90 -28.90
CA GLY A 8 -17.37 54.49 -29.56
C GLY A 8 -16.46 53.64 -28.65
N ALA A 9 -16.36 54.00 -27.37
CA ALA A 9 -15.56 53.24 -26.40
C ALA A 9 -16.15 51.84 -26.10
N ILE A 10 -17.49 51.71 -26.05
CA ILE A 10 -18.16 50.42 -25.85
C ILE A 10 -18.02 49.52 -27.09
N LEU A 11 -18.13 50.08 -28.31
CA LEU A 11 -17.92 49.30 -29.53
C LEU A 11 -16.48 48.81 -29.69
N VAL A 12 -15.49 49.62 -29.29
CA VAL A 12 -14.07 49.21 -29.29
C VAL A 12 -13.80 48.12 -28.25
N MET A 13 -14.46 48.16 -27.07
CA MET A 13 -14.34 47.11 -26.06
C MET A 13 -15.02 45.80 -26.48
N ILE A 14 -16.17 45.86 -27.16
CA ILE A 14 -16.85 44.65 -27.69
C ILE A 14 -16.03 44.01 -28.82
N LEU A 15 -15.49 44.83 -29.74
CA LEU A 15 -14.61 44.34 -30.81
C LEU A 15 -13.26 43.82 -30.29
N ALA A 16 -12.76 44.35 -29.16
CA ALA A 16 -11.56 43.84 -28.50
C ALA A 16 -11.80 42.51 -27.76
N VAL A 17 -13.01 42.28 -27.24
CA VAL A 17 -13.39 41.01 -26.61
C VAL A 17 -13.59 39.90 -27.65
N ASP A 18 -14.16 40.22 -28.82
CA ASP A 18 -14.26 39.26 -29.94
C ASP A 18 -12.90 38.98 -30.60
N ALA A 19 -11.96 39.94 -30.60
CA ALA A 19 -10.60 39.72 -31.11
C ALA A 19 -9.73 38.88 -30.16
N TYR A 20 -10.04 38.83 -28.85
CA TYR A 20 -9.32 37.99 -27.88
C TYR A 20 -9.87 36.55 -27.79
N ALA A 21 -11.11 36.33 -28.28
CA ALA A 21 -11.75 35.02 -28.32
C ALA A 21 -11.41 34.18 -29.58
N ALA A 22 -10.59 34.71 -30.49
CA ALA A 22 -10.18 34.02 -31.73
C ALA A 22 -8.66 33.91 -31.86
N THR A 23 -7.98 33.45 -30.80
CA THR A 23 -6.69 32.77 -31.00
C THR A 23 -6.99 31.28 -31.15
N PRO A 24 -6.77 30.67 -32.33
CA PRO A 24 -6.90 29.23 -32.44
C PRO A 24 -5.84 28.61 -31.52
N THR A 25 -6.29 27.99 -30.44
CA THR A 25 -5.47 27.00 -29.75
C THR A 25 -5.01 26.01 -30.81
N PRO A 26 -3.70 25.72 -30.94
CA PRO A 26 -3.27 24.68 -31.86
C PRO A 26 -3.79 23.37 -31.31
N ILE A 27 -4.97 22.96 -31.79
CA ILE A 27 -5.43 21.59 -31.68
C ILE A 27 -4.42 20.82 -32.53
N TYR A 28 -3.42 20.22 -31.88
CA TYR A 28 -2.58 19.21 -32.50
C TYR A 28 -3.47 18.01 -32.79
N SER A 29 -4.23 18.08 -33.88
CA SER A 29 -4.89 16.93 -34.47
C SER A 29 -3.83 16.21 -35.29
N SER A 30 -3.23 15.18 -34.70
CA SER A 30 -2.43 14.25 -35.48
C SER A 30 -3.40 13.37 -36.28
N ARG A 31 -3.49 13.63 -37.58
CA ARG A 31 -4.20 12.72 -38.49
C ARG A 31 -3.50 11.37 -38.44
N LEU A 32 -4.19 10.35 -37.92
CA LEU A 32 -3.69 8.97 -37.89
C LEU A 32 -3.67 8.41 -39.32
N ILE A 33 -2.53 8.56 -39.99
CA ILE A 33 -2.31 7.95 -41.30
C ILE A 33 -1.87 6.50 -41.05
N HIS A 34 -2.70 5.55 -41.45
CA HIS A 34 -2.35 4.13 -41.35
C HIS A 34 -1.04 3.87 -42.12
N ARG A 35 -0.05 3.25 -41.48
CA ARG A 35 1.32 3.07 -42.01
C ARG A 35 1.37 2.38 -43.38
N PHE A 36 0.37 1.56 -43.71
CA PHE A 36 0.24 0.88 -45.01
C PHE A 36 -0.83 1.50 -45.94
N SER A 37 -1.32 2.70 -45.62
CA SER A 37 -2.14 3.48 -46.54
C SER A 37 -1.31 3.94 -47.73
N ASP A 38 -1.97 4.20 -48.86
CA ASP A 38 -1.30 4.74 -50.04
C ASP A 38 -0.73 6.14 -49.77
N GLU A 39 -1.37 6.87 -48.86
CA GLU A 39 -0.91 8.16 -48.33
C GLU A 39 0.44 8.03 -47.57
N ALA A 40 0.58 7.05 -46.66
CA ALA A 40 1.85 6.78 -45.97
C ALA A 40 2.95 6.30 -46.94
N ARG A 41 2.61 5.44 -47.91
CA ARG A 41 3.55 4.98 -48.95
C ARG A 41 4.09 6.14 -49.77
N SER A 42 3.23 7.09 -50.15
CA SER A 42 3.61 8.29 -50.89
C SER A 42 4.55 9.18 -50.08
N LEU A 43 4.22 9.45 -48.81
CA LEU A 43 5.01 10.33 -47.94
C LEU A 43 6.44 9.80 -47.68
N TRP A 44 6.58 8.49 -47.47
CA TRP A 44 7.89 7.87 -47.24
C TRP A 44 8.68 7.66 -48.53
N GLY A 45 8.02 7.40 -49.65
CA GLY A 45 8.66 7.37 -50.97
C GLY A 45 9.30 8.71 -51.34
N SER A 46 8.66 9.83 -50.99
CA SER A 46 9.25 11.17 -51.15
C SER A 46 10.41 11.45 -50.18
N ALA A 47 10.36 10.94 -48.95
CA ALA A 47 11.41 11.14 -47.95
C ALA A 47 12.70 10.35 -48.27
N ALA A 48 12.58 9.12 -48.76
CA ALA A 48 13.72 8.28 -49.14
C ALA A 48 14.51 8.85 -50.34
N LYS A 49 13.82 9.47 -51.31
CA LYS A 49 14.46 10.18 -52.44
C LYS A 49 15.30 11.39 -52.02
N ASN A 50 14.92 12.06 -50.94
CA ASN A 50 15.65 13.24 -50.44
C ASN A 50 16.90 12.89 -49.63
N LEU A 51 17.07 11.63 -49.22
CA LEU A 51 18.16 11.15 -48.38
C LEU A 51 19.21 10.31 -49.13
N GLY A 52 19.13 10.23 -50.46
CA GLY A 52 20.16 9.58 -51.29
C GLY A 52 20.33 8.07 -51.07
N GLY A 53 19.35 7.41 -50.46
CA GLY A 53 19.37 5.97 -50.20
C GLY A 53 18.91 5.15 -51.39
N GLU A 54 19.66 4.09 -51.71
CA GLU A 54 19.35 3.11 -52.75
C GLU A 54 18.02 2.37 -52.46
N GLU A 55 17.23 2.18 -53.51
CA GLU A 55 15.81 1.81 -53.48
C GLU A 55 15.61 0.32 -53.19
N THR A 56 15.80 -0.15 -51.96
CA THR A 56 15.52 -1.57 -51.62
C THR A 56 14.90 -1.79 -50.23
N THR A 57 13.75 -1.18 -49.96
CA THR A 57 12.78 -1.78 -49.02
C THR A 57 11.40 -1.85 -49.69
N SER A 58 11.18 -2.87 -50.50
CA SER A 58 9.85 -3.12 -51.08
C SER A 58 8.87 -3.44 -49.95
N TRP A 59 7.89 -2.56 -49.73
CA TRP A 59 6.80 -2.83 -48.81
C TRP A 59 6.05 -4.09 -49.27
N PRO A 60 5.83 -5.07 -48.38
CA PRO A 60 5.15 -6.29 -48.79
C PRO A 60 3.71 -5.99 -49.23
N GLU A 61 3.28 -6.66 -50.29
CA GLU A 61 1.96 -6.48 -50.89
C GLU A 61 0.86 -6.73 -49.85
N LYS A 62 -0.20 -5.91 -49.86
CA LYS A 62 -1.27 -5.98 -48.86
C LYS A 62 -1.91 -7.38 -48.83
N LYS A 63 -2.07 -7.97 -47.64
CA LYS A 63 -2.54 -9.36 -47.43
C LYS A 63 -1.59 -10.47 -47.91
N SER A 64 -0.37 -10.17 -48.35
CA SER A 64 0.65 -11.19 -48.60
C SER A 64 1.20 -11.80 -47.31
N PHE A 65 1.86 -12.95 -47.41
CA PHE A 65 2.56 -13.58 -46.28
C PHE A 65 3.61 -12.64 -45.67
N GLY A 66 4.36 -11.90 -46.49
CA GLY A 66 5.31 -10.89 -46.03
C GLY A 66 4.64 -9.74 -45.26
N HIS A 67 3.43 -9.33 -45.68
CA HIS A 67 2.66 -8.30 -45.00
C HIS A 67 2.14 -8.76 -43.64
N MET A 68 1.62 -9.99 -43.57
CA MET A 68 1.20 -10.61 -42.31
C MET A 68 2.39 -10.82 -41.36
N ARG A 69 3.56 -11.22 -41.86
CA ARG A 69 4.78 -11.36 -41.05
C ARG A 69 5.23 -10.03 -40.47
N VAL A 70 5.22 -8.95 -41.26
CA VAL A 70 5.57 -7.60 -40.76
C VAL A 70 4.53 -7.09 -39.75
N LEU A 71 3.24 -7.38 -39.93
CA LEU A 71 2.22 -7.05 -38.93
C LEU A 71 2.47 -7.82 -37.63
N LEU A 72 2.73 -9.13 -37.71
CA LEU A 72 3.04 -9.97 -36.55
C LEU A 72 4.31 -9.51 -35.84
N GLU A 73 5.40 -9.21 -36.56
CA GLU A 73 6.64 -8.68 -35.98
C GLU A 73 6.42 -7.33 -35.28
N ASN A 74 5.56 -6.47 -35.84
CA ASN A 74 5.22 -5.19 -35.21
C ASN A 74 4.27 -5.37 -34.02
N ASP A 75 3.33 -6.31 -34.05
CA ASP A 75 2.47 -6.65 -32.92
C ASP A 75 3.29 -7.27 -31.80
N LEU A 76 4.23 -8.17 -32.10
CA LEU A 76 5.22 -8.68 -31.15
C LEU A 76 6.12 -7.56 -30.63
N LYS A 77 6.52 -6.60 -31.46
CA LYS A 77 7.30 -5.44 -31.03
C LYS A 77 6.47 -4.47 -30.17
N ARG A 78 5.17 -4.30 -30.46
CA ARG A 78 4.23 -3.49 -29.65
C ARG A 78 3.88 -4.16 -28.34
N GLN A 79 3.74 -5.50 -28.33
CA GLN A 79 3.65 -6.28 -27.11
C GLN A 79 4.94 -6.11 -26.30
N ARG A 80 6.12 -6.24 -26.91
CA ARG A 80 7.42 -5.93 -26.25
C ARG A 80 7.62 -4.47 -25.83
N LEU A 81 6.85 -3.53 -26.38
CA LEU A 81 6.88 -2.11 -25.96
C LEU A 81 5.83 -1.81 -24.87
N LYS A 82 4.74 -2.59 -24.80
CA LYS A 82 3.78 -2.58 -23.67
C LYS A 82 4.28 -3.38 -22.47
N LEU A 83 5.15 -4.35 -22.72
CA LEU A 83 6.00 -4.97 -21.72
C LEU A 83 7.23 -4.09 -21.55
N GLY A 84 7.16 -3.07 -20.69
CA GLY A 84 8.40 -2.58 -20.04
C GLY A 84 9.21 -3.79 -19.59
N SER A 85 10.55 -3.73 -19.70
CA SER A 85 11.43 -4.88 -19.48
C SER A 85 10.93 -5.75 -18.33
N GLN A 86 10.60 -7.01 -18.60
CA GLN A 86 9.96 -7.95 -17.66
C GLN A 86 10.68 -8.16 -16.31
N ASN A 87 11.79 -7.45 -16.07
CA ASN A 87 12.63 -7.56 -14.89
C ASN A 87 12.89 -6.21 -14.18
N GLN A 88 12.29 -5.10 -14.61
CA GLN A 88 12.49 -3.81 -13.92
C GLN A 88 11.52 -3.72 -12.75
N LEU A 89 12.09 -3.74 -11.54
CA LEU A 89 11.35 -3.60 -10.29
C LEU A 89 11.29 -2.14 -9.88
N PHE A 90 10.25 -1.78 -9.14
CA PHE A 90 10.09 -0.43 -8.62
C PHE A 90 9.93 -0.45 -7.11
N VAL A 91 10.44 0.60 -6.48
CA VAL A 91 10.29 0.90 -5.05
C VAL A 91 9.80 2.34 -4.90
N ALA A 92 9.41 2.75 -3.70
CA ALA A 92 9.13 4.17 -3.44
C ALA A 92 10.40 5.01 -3.66
N SER A 93 10.26 6.29 -4.03
CA SER A 93 11.40 7.18 -4.26
C SER A 93 12.33 7.32 -3.06
N GLN A 94 11.79 7.16 -1.85
CA GLN A 94 12.52 7.18 -0.56
C GLN A 94 13.26 5.86 -0.27
N GLY A 95 13.11 4.85 -1.13
CA GLY A 95 13.70 3.52 -0.98
C GLY A 95 12.65 2.42 -0.95
N GLY A 96 13.11 1.17 -0.96
CA GLY A 96 12.26 0.00 -0.78
C GLY A 96 12.17 -0.48 0.65
N ASP A 97 12.95 0.10 1.56
CA ASP A 97 13.05 -0.39 2.93
C ASP A 97 11.74 -0.13 3.71
N THR A 98 11.41 -1.09 4.57
CA THR A 98 10.24 -1.03 5.45
C THR A 98 10.66 -1.01 6.91
N ILE A 99 9.93 -0.27 7.73
CA ILE A 99 10.24 -0.03 9.14
C ILE A 99 9.09 -0.52 10.01
N ASN A 100 9.40 -1.08 11.18
CA ASN A 100 8.43 -1.47 12.19
C ASN A 100 8.66 -0.68 13.49
N TYR A 101 7.60 -0.07 14.02
CA TYR A 101 7.67 0.72 15.26
C TYR A 101 7.19 -0.05 16.49
N GLY A 102 6.90 -1.34 16.34
CA GLY A 102 6.36 -2.19 17.40
C GLY A 102 5.06 -1.65 17.95
N ASN A 103 4.88 -1.75 19.26
CA ASN A 103 3.64 -1.37 19.93
C ASN A 103 3.27 0.11 19.78
N ASP A 104 4.23 0.99 19.49
CA ASP A 104 3.98 2.42 19.34
C ASP A 104 3.12 2.75 18.10
N MET A 105 3.07 1.83 17.12
CA MET A 105 2.23 1.95 15.93
C MET A 105 1.59 0.61 15.53
N GLY A 106 1.06 -0.12 16.53
CA GLY A 106 0.24 -1.31 16.28
C GLY A 106 0.97 -2.52 15.68
N TRP A 107 2.30 -2.54 15.73
CA TRP A 107 3.18 -3.55 15.13
C TRP A 107 3.17 -3.64 13.61
N LEU A 108 2.57 -2.70 12.90
CA LEU A 108 2.54 -2.72 11.43
C LEU A 108 3.91 -2.40 10.82
N HIS A 109 4.05 -2.73 9.54
CA HIS A 109 5.18 -2.31 8.72
C HIS A 109 4.83 -1.06 7.92
N TYR A 110 5.80 -0.17 7.81
CA TYR A 110 5.65 1.15 7.24
C TYR A 110 6.69 1.38 6.15
N THR A 111 6.35 2.23 5.18
CA THR A 111 7.33 2.74 4.21
C THR A 111 7.10 4.23 3.97
N TRP A 112 8.16 4.94 3.61
CA TRP A 112 8.06 6.32 3.19
C TRP A 112 7.71 6.40 1.70
N ILE A 113 6.68 7.16 1.39
CA ILE A 113 6.29 7.47 0.02
C ILE A 113 6.27 8.97 -0.20
N ASP A 114 6.42 9.38 -1.45
CA ASP A 114 6.32 10.78 -1.85
C ASP A 114 5.11 10.96 -2.79
N ILE A 115 4.25 11.92 -2.47
CA ILE A 115 3.04 12.25 -3.25
C ILE A 115 3.08 13.72 -3.68
N GLY A 116 2.68 14.00 -4.92
CA GLY A 116 2.42 15.34 -5.43
C GLY A 116 3.61 16.01 -6.12
N THR A 117 3.34 17.14 -6.79
CA THR A 117 4.35 18.02 -7.39
C THR A 117 4.20 19.48 -6.92
N PRO A 118 5.14 20.07 -6.15
CA PRO A 118 6.30 19.42 -5.53
C PRO A 118 5.86 18.29 -4.57
N ASN A 119 6.76 17.37 -4.28
CA ASN A 119 6.44 16.20 -3.48
C ASN A 119 6.46 16.47 -1.98
N ASN A 120 5.56 15.81 -1.27
CA ASN A 120 5.55 15.70 0.18
C ASN A 120 5.69 14.22 0.57
N SER A 121 6.44 13.93 1.62
CA SER A 121 6.65 12.56 2.09
C SER A 121 5.63 12.16 3.16
N PHE A 122 5.18 10.91 3.12
CA PHE A 122 4.25 10.32 4.07
C PHE A 122 4.74 8.93 4.51
N LEU A 123 4.66 8.65 5.81
CA LEU A 123 4.97 7.35 6.40
C LEU A 123 3.72 6.48 6.47
N VAL A 124 3.51 5.65 5.45
CA VAL A 124 2.27 4.88 5.30
C VAL A 124 2.40 3.46 5.85
N ALA A 125 1.38 2.99 6.56
CA ALA A 125 1.24 1.58 6.92
C ALA A 125 0.98 0.73 5.67
N LEU A 126 1.56 -0.47 5.59
CA LEU A 126 1.42 -1.39 4.46
C LEU A 126 0.34 -2.43 4.76
N ASP A 127 -0.72 -2.44 3.96
CA ASP A 127 -1.91 -3.24 4.23
C ASP A 127 -2.38 -4.02 3.00
N THR A 128 -2.11 -5.32 2.94
CA THR A 128 -2.64 -6.21 1.88
C THR A 128 -4.10 -6.59 2.09
N GLY A 129 -4.69 -6.21 3.24
CA GLY A 129 -6.09 -6.44 3.59
C GLY A 129 -7.06 -5.40 3.03
N SER A 130 -6.57 -4.28 2.47
CA SER A 130 -7.39 -3.23 1.88
C SER A 130 -6.77 -2.63 0.61
N ASP A 131 -7.57 -1.87 -0.16
CA ASP A 131 -7.15 -1.30 -1.44
C ASP A 131 -6.75 0.18 -1.36
N MET A 132 -7.24 0.93 -0.37
CA MET A 132 -7.17 2.40 -0.39
C MET A 132 -5.79 2.90 0.05
N LEU A 133 -5.16 3.76 -0.76
CA LEU A 133 -4.13 4.68 -0.29
C LEU A 133 -4.80 5.94 0.26
N TRP A 134 -4.63 6.24 1.54
CA TRP A 134 -5.07 7.49 2.12
C TRP A 134 -4.00 8.11 3.02
N VAL A 135 -3.98 9.43 3.07
CA VAL A 135 -3.08 10.25 3.89
C VAL A 135 -3.89 11.35 4.59
N PRO A 136 -3.50 11.80 5.79
CA PRO A 136 -4.18 12.90 6.47
C PRO A 136 -4.17 14.16 5.60
N CYS A 137 -5.31 14.83 5.51
CA CYS A 137 -5.52 15.95 4.60
C CYS A 137 -6.73 16.77 5.03
N ASP A 138 -6.58 18.10 5.09
CA ASP A 138 -7.58 19.04 5.61
C ASP A 138 -8.23 18.51 6.91
N CYS A 139 -7.37 18.14 7.86
CA CYS A 139 -7.74 17.32 8.99
C CYS A 139 -8.79 18.00 9.88
N ILE A 140 -9.92 17.31 10.05
CA ILE A 140 -10.99 17.67 10.99
C ILE A 140 -10.85 16.85 12.27
N GLU A 141 -10.56 15.56 12.12
CA GLU A 141 -10.43 14.60 13.23
C GLU A 141 -9.42 13.52 12.82
N CYS A 142 -8.16 13.67 13.23
CA CYS A 142 -7.06 12.77 12.90
C CYS A 142 -6.10 12.61 14.09
N ALA A 143 -5.21 11.63 13.98
CA ALA A 143 -4.09 11.50 14.91
C ALA A 143 -3.20 12.75 14.91
N PRO A 144 -2.51 13.04 16.03
CA PRO A 144 -1.45 14.05 16.04
C PRO A 144 -0.35 13.70 15.03
N LEU A 145 0.19 14.70 14.32
CA LEU A 145 1.29 14.54 13.35
C LEU A 145 2.66 15.00 13.90
N SER A 146 2.68 15.62 15.07
CA SER A 146 3.90 16.16 15.69
C SER A 146 4.81 15.05 16.21
N LEU A 147 6.11 15.17 15.94
CA LEU A 147 7.17 14.31 16.48
C LEU A 147 7.13 14.18 18.01
N SER A 148 6.69 15.22 18.72
CA SER A 148 6.59 15.19 20.19
C SER A 148 5.63 14.12 20.72
N TYR A 149 4.74 13.61 19.86
CA TYR A 149 3.80 12.55 20.20
C TYR A 149 4.41 11.15 19.97
N TYR A 150 5.41 11.03 19.09
CA TYR A 150 6.02 9.75 18.70
C TYR A 150 7.51 9.73 19.01
N ASN A 151 7.88 9.16 20.15
CA ASN A 151 9.26 9.12 20.65
C ASN A 151 10.25 8.34 19.77
N ARG A 152 9.76 7.58 18.78
CA ARG A 152 10.54 6.70 17.90
C ARG A 152 10.69 7.23 16.46
N LEU A 153 10.02 8.34 16.14
CA LEU A 153 10.15 8.96 14.82
C LEU A 153 11.32 9.94 14.81
N ASP A 154 12.02 9.97 13.68
CA ASP A 154 13.16 10.85 13.40
C ASP A 154 12.82 11.95 12.38
N LYS A 155 11.62 11.89 11.78
CA LYS A 155 11.11 12.83 10.77
C LYS A 155 9.66 13.22 11.06
N GLU A 156 9.33 14.50 10.86
CA GLU A 156 7.95 15.01 10.99
C GLU A 156 7.02 14.34 9.97
N LEU A 157 5.81 14.05 10.41
CA LEU A 157 4.74 13.51 9.58
C LEU A 157 4.07 14.64 8.76
N GLY A 158 3.48 14.29 7.62
CA GLY A 158 2.94 15.24 6.66
C GLY A 158 1.43 15.40 6.76
N GLU A 159 0.93 16.53 6.26
CA GLU A 159 -0.48 16.68 5.92
C GLU A 159 -0.58 17.00 4.43
N TYR A 160 -1.30 16.17 3.68
CA TYR A 160 -1.48 16.37 2.25
C TYR A 160 -2.41 17.55 2.01
N ASN A 161 -2.01 18.43 1.09
CA ASN A 161 -2.82 19.55 0.64
C ASN A 161 -2.93 19.51 -0.89
N PRO A 162 -4.09 19.11 -1.45
CA PRO A 162 -4.31 19.06 -2.88
C PRO A 162 -4.02 20.39 -3.60
N SER A 163 -4.30 21.53 -2.94
CA SER A 163 -4.11 22.87 -3.53
C SER A 163 -2.64 23.26 -3.64
N HIS A 164 -1.74 22.61 -2.89
CA HIS A 164 -0.31 22.86 -2.95
C HIS A 164 0.40 21.99 -4.00
N SER A 165 -0.29 20.99 -4.55
CA SER A 165 0.25 20.17 -5.62
C SER A 165 -0.31 20.58 -6.99
N ASN A 166 0.59 20.91 -7.93
CA ASN A 166 0.22 21.25 -9.29
C ASN A 166 -0.22 20.04 -10.13
N SER A 167 0.03 18.82 -9.63
CA SER A 167 -0.34 17.57 -10.29
C SER A 167 -1.62 16.94 -9.74
N SER A 168 -2.13 17.45 -8.61
CA SER A 168 -3.37 16.98 -8.01
C SER A 168 -4.58 17.29 -8.90
N LYS A 169 -5.44 16.29 -9.06
CA LYS A 169 -6.70 16.40 -9.77
C LYS A 169 -7.82 15.83 -8.92
N ASN A 170 -8.90 16.59 -8.81
CA ASN A 170 -10.11 16.09 -8.17
C ASN A 170 -10.71 14.93 -8.97
N ILE A 171 -11.13 13.87 -8.28
CA ILE A 171 -11.97 12.83 -8.86
C ILE A 171 -13.43 13.28 -8.79
N PRO A 172 -14.09 13.55 -9.94
CA PRO A 172 -15.47 13.99 -9.91
C PRO A 172 -16.41 12.84 -9.54
N CYS A 173 -17.56 13.17 -8.96
CA CYS A 173 -18.62 12.21 -8.66
C CYS A 173 -19.14 11.41 -9.87
N SER A 174 -18.95 11.91 -11.10
CA SER A 174 -19.29 11.16 -12.32
C SER A 174 -18.22 10.14 -12.74
N HIS A 175 -17.13 10.02 -12.00
CA HIS A 175 -16.06 9.06 -12.26
C HIS A 175 -16.49 7.66 -11.82
N GLU A 176 -16.10 6.62 -12.56
CA GLU A 176 -16.48 5.22 -12.28
C GLU A 176 -16.07 4.75 -10.87
N LEU A 177 -14.91 5.22 -10.38
CA LEU A 177 -14.45 4.97 -9.01
C LEU A 177 -15.37 5.57 -7.94
N CYS A 178 -16.14 6.59 -8.29
CA CYS A 178 -17.06 7.27 -7.38
C CYS A 178 -18.48 6.70 -7.38
N ASP A 179 -18.80 5.84 -8.34
CA ASP A 179 -20.11 5.17 -8.42
C ASP A 179 -20.36 4.27 -7.18
N MET A 180 -19.34 4.09 -6.32
CA MET A 180 -19.38 3.40 -5.04
C MET A 180 -19.74 4.29 -3.81
N GLY A 181 -19.95 5.60 -3.96
CA GLY A 181 -20.20 6.54 -2.85
C GLY A 181 -21.66 7.04 -2.72
N PRO A 182 -22.29 7.03 -1.53
CA PRO A 182 -23.70 7.40 -1.36
C PRO A 182 -24.01 8.92 -1.31
N ASN A 183 -23.00 9.80 -1.32
CA ASN A 183 -23.17 11.21 -0.91
C ASN A 183 -22.74 12.26 -1.95
N CYS A 184 -22.89 11.97 -3.24
CA CYS A 184 -22.61 12.94 -4.30
C CYS A 184 -23.78 13.92 -4.52
N GLU A 185 -23.61 15.20 -4.17
CA GLU A 185 -24.62 16.24 -4.42
C GLU A 185 -24.74 16.64 -5.90
N SER A 186 -23.63 16.52 -6.66
CA SER A 186 -23.63 16.80 -8.10
C SER A 186 -22.60 15.96 -8.84
N PRO A 187 -22.77 15.66 -10.15
CA PRO A 187 -21.80 14.87 -10.93
C PRO A 187 -20.42 15.50 -11.03
N LYS A 188 -20.33 16.83 -10.91
CA LYS A 188 -19.06 17.58 -10.91
C LYS A 188 -18.50 17.81 -9.50
N GLY A 189 -19.20 17.33 -8.47
CA GLY A 189 -18.76 17.40 -7.08
C GLY A 189 -17.51 16.56 -6.86
N HIS A 190 -16.89 16.75 -5.70
CA HIS A 190 -15.75 15.95 -5.28
C HIS A 190 -16.24 14.58 -4.83
N CYS A 191 -15.53 13.53 -5.23
CA CYS A 191 -15.91 12.18 -4.88
C CYS A 191 -15.63 11.89 -3.39
N PRO A 192 -16.65 11.60 -2.56
CA PRO A 192 -16.41 11.18 -1.19
C PRO A 192 -15.98 9.71 -1.13
N TYR A 193 -15.13 9.38 -0.16
CA TYR A 193 -14.83 8.01 0.21
C TYR A 193 -14.99 7.79 1.71
N SER A 194 -15.29 6.55 2.07
CA SER A 194 -15.25 6.08 3.45
C SER A 194 -14.88 4.60 3.43
N VAL A 195 -13.84 4.25 4.16
CA VAL A 195 -13.37 2.88 4.33
C VAL A 195 -13.41 2.52 5.81
N GLN A 196 -13.99 1.35 6.10
CA GLN A 196 -14.03 0.76 7.44
C GLN A 196 -13.05 -0.41 7.48
N TYR A 197 -12.36 -0.55 8.61
CA TYR A 197 -11.40 -1.62 8.87
C TYR A 197 -11.95 -2.56 9.93
N LEU A 198 -11.39 -3.77 10.02
CA LEU A 198 -11.87 -4.81 10.94
C LEU A 198 -11.70 -4.45 12.42
N SER A 199 -10.72 -3.61 12.75
CA SER A 199 -10.51 -3.12 14.12
C SER A 199 -11.69 -2.27 14.59
N ASP A 200 -12.02 -2.39 15.88
CA ASP A 200 -13.18 -1.72 16.49
C ASP A 200 -13.24 -0.23 16.14
N ASP A 201 -14.38 0.18 15.57
CA ASP A 201 -14.71 1.55 15.16
C ASP A 201 -13.60 2.24 14.33
N THR A 202 -12.77 1.49 13.61
CA THR A 202 -11.61 2.04 12.89
C THR A 202 -11.98 2.35 11.43
N SER A 203 -11.84 3.60 11.02
CA SER A 203 -12.21 4.05 9.66
C SER A 203 -11.40 5.26 9.21
N SER A 204 -11.37 5.48 7.89
CA SER A 204 -10.86 6.70 7.25
C SER A 204 -11.86 7.21 6.22
N SER A 205 -12.06 8.52 6.17
CA SER A 205 -13.04 9.16 5.28
C SER A 205 -12.63 10.57 4.85
N GLY A 206 -13.10 10.95 3.67
CA GLY A 206 -12.86 12.26 3.08
C GLY A 206 -13.13 12.26 1.59
N LEU A 207 -12.23 12.84 0.79
CA LEU A 207 -12.39 13.03 -0.65
C LEU A 207 -11.30 12.33 -1.46
N LEU A 208 -11.63 11.85 -2.67
CA LEU A 208 -10.66 11.23 -3.57
C LEU A 208 -10.01 12.23 -4.52
N PHE A 209 -8.71 12.09 -4.69
CA PHE A 209 -7.89 12.82 -5.65
C PHE A 209 -7.03 11.84 -6.47
N GLU A 210 -6.70 12.22 -7.70
CA GLU A 210 -5.59 11.63 -8.45
C GLU A 210 -4.37 12.53 -8.25
N ASP A 211 -3.22 11.95 -7.89
CA ASP A 211 -1.96 12.69 -7.84
C ASP A 211 -0.77 11.76 -8.17
N GLN A 212 0.45 12.30 -8.20
CA GLN A 212 1.65 11.57 -8.60
C GLN A 212 2.34 10.92 -7.39
N LEU A 213 2.41 9.60 -7.40
CA LEU A 213 3.32 8.83 -6.54
C LEU A 213 4.70 8.80 -7.18
N HIS A 214 5.75 9.10 -6.41
CA HIS A 214 7.12 9.04 -6.88
C HIS A 214 7.71 7.68 -6.53
N LEU A 215 8.22 7.03 -7.56
CA LEU A 215 8.85 5.72 -7.50
C LEU A 215 10.28 5.82 -8.02
N ALA A 216 11.03 4.76 -7.80
CA ALA A 216 12.31 4.60 -8.43
C ALA A 216 12.50 3.17 -8.95
N SER A 217 13.10 3.08 -10.13
CA SER A 217 13.44 1.80 -10.71
C SER A 217 14.69 1.23 -10.04
N VAL A 218 14.66 -0.07 -9.78
CA VAL A 218 15.75 -0.83 -9.17
C VAL A 218 16.27 -1.85 -10.17
N GLU A 219 17.59 -1.83 -10.37
CA GLU A 219 18.33 -2.87 -11.10
C GLU A 219 19.41 -3.43 -10.16
N GLY A 220 19.20 -4.66 -9.68
CA GLY A 220 19.99 -5.24 -8.59
C GLY A 220 19.84 -4.42 -7.29
N ASN A 221 20.95 -4.00 -6.68
CA ASN A 221 20.97 -3.20 -5.45
C ASN A 221 21.11 -1.68 -5.69
N LYS A 222 20.82 -1.17 -6.90
CA LYS A 222 21.00 0.25 -7.25
C LYS A 222 19.73 0.88 -7.80
N GLN A 223 19.41 2.05 -7.24
CA GLN A 223 18.38 2.96 -7.74
C GLN A 223 18.90 3.64 -9.01
N GLN A 224 18.14 3.57 -10.10
CA GLN A 224 18.63 3.97 -11.42
C GLN A 224 17.92 5.21 -11.97
N SER A 225 16.60 5.29 -11.82
CA SER A 225 15.81 6.42 -12.34
C SER A 225 14.60 6.67 -11.46
N SER A 226 14.26 7.94 -11.28
CA SER A 226 13.00 8.35 -10.64
C SER A 226 11.90 8.40 -11.69
N ILE A 227 10.73 7.87 -11.34
CA ILE A 227 9.53 7.87 -12.17
C ILE A 227 8.35 8.34 -11.35
N GLN A 228 7.35 8.91 -12.00
CA GLN A 228 6.09 9.32 -11.40
C GLN A 228 4.94 8.51 -11.99
N ALA A 229 4.00 8.12 -11.15
CA ALA A 229 2.82 7.39 -11.55
C ALA A 229 1.57 8.02 -10.93
N ALA A 230 0.53 8.20 -11.75
CA ALA A 230 -0.76 8.65 -11.26
C ALA A 230 -1.38 7.56 -10.39
N VAL A 231 -1.76 7.91 -9.17
CA VAL A 231 -2.45 7.05 -8.21
C VAL A 231 -3.65 7.78 -7.62
N ILE A 232 -4.62 7.00 -7.14
CA ILE A 232 -5.75 7.53 -6.40
C ILE A 232 -5.35 7.65 -4.92
N VAL A 233 -5.62 8.81 -4.34
CA VAL A 233 -5.29 9.16 -2.96
C VAL A 233 -6.56 9.62 -2.25
N GLY A 234 -6.87 8.98 -1.13
CA GLY A 234 -7.85 9.47 -0.17
C GLY A 234 -7.26 10.60 0.66
N CYS A 235 -7.83 11.80 0.50
CA CYS A 235 -7.63 12.92 1.42
C CYS A 235 -8.40 12.62 2.71
N GLY A 236 -7.74 12.02 3.70
CA GLY A 236 -8.32 11.51 4.93
C GLY A 236 -8.55 12.59 5.99
N SER A 237 -9.62 13.35 5.82
CA SER A 237 -10.01 14.44 6.73
C SER A 237 -10.58 13.99 8.07
N LYS A 238 -11.14 12.76 8.14
CA LYS A 238 -11.72 12.21 9.36
C LYS A 238 -11.38 10.72 9.52
N GLN A 239 -10.76 10.42 10.64
CA GLN A 239 -10.32 9.09 11.08
C GLN A 239 -11.05 8.71 12.37
N SER A 240 -11.13 7.42 12.67
CA SER A 240 -11.75 6.91 13.90
C SER A 240 -11.03 5.67 14.43
N GLY A 241 -11.38 5.27 15.66
CA GLY A 241 -10.87 4.06 16.30
C GLY A 241 -9.36 4.12 16.46
N ALA A 242 -8.68 3.00 16.18
CA ALA A 242 -7.26 2.83 16.44
C ALA A 242 -6.36 3.81 15.66
N TYR A 243 -6.86 4.40 14.56
CA TYR A 243 -6.13 5.43 13.84
C TYR A 243 -6.00 6.73 14.64
N LEU A 244 -7.02 7.13 15.41
CA LEU A 244 -6.91 8.30 16.30
C LEU A 244 -5.92 8.08 17.44
N ASP A 245 -5.73 6.81 17.83
CA ASP A 245 -4.76 6.41 18.85
C ASP A 245 -3.31 6.40 18.31
N GLY A 246 -3.11 6.75 17.04
CA GLY A 246 -1.78 6.86 16.43
C GLY A 246 -1.30 5.62 15.69
N ILE A 247 -2.20 4.67 15.36
CA ILE A 247 -1.90 3.67 14.35
C ILE A 247 -2.00 4.34 12.98
N ALA A 248 -0.98 4.18 12.12
CA ALA A 248 -0.97 4.75 10.76
C ALA A 248 -1.27 6.28 10.71
N PRO A 249 -0.62 7.10 11.55
CA PRO A 249 -1.00 8.51 11.72
C PRO A 249 -0.74 9.36 10.48
N ASP A 250 0.24 8.97 9.67
CA ASP A 250 0.62 9.63 8.41
C ASP A 250 0.05 8.93 7.17
N GLY A 251 -0.92 8.03 7.38
CA GLY A 251 -1.64 7.33 6.32
C GLY A 251 -1.38 5.84 6.24
N LEU A 252 -2.07 5.22 5.29
CA LEU A 252 -2.02 3.79 4.99
C LEU A 252 -2.06 3.61 3.48
N MET A 253 -1.25 2.67 2.99
CA MET A 253 -1.24 2.21 1.61
C MET A 253 -1.86 0.82 1.53
N GLY A 254 -3.08 0.75 1.01
CA GLY A 254 -3.71 -0.49 0.60
C GLY A 254 -2.98 -1.12 -0.59
N LEU A 255 -2.60 -2.38 -0.44
CA LEU A 255 -1.92 -3.21 -1.42
C LEU A 255 -2.81 -4.33 -1.96
N GLY A 256 -4.11 -4.29 -1.63
CA GLY A 256 -5.12 -5.17 -2.16
C GLY A 256 -5.25 -5.10 -3.70
N PRO A 257 -5.85 -6.12 -4.32
CA PRO A 257 -5.99 -6.21 -5.77
C PRO A 257 -7.10 -5.35 -6.37
N GLY A 258 -7.85 -4.59 -5.55
CA GLY A 258 -8.96 -3.79 -6.00
C GLY A 258 -8.56 -2.64 -6.91
N ASP A 259 -9.52 -2.19 -7.73
CA ASP A 259 -9.29 -1.27 -8.84
C ASP A 259 -8.68 0.09 -8.45
N ILE A 260 -8.88 0.51 -7.20
CA ILE A 260 -8.43 1.80 -6.64
C ILE A 260 -7.01 1.73 -6.06
N SER A 261 -6.45 0.53 -5.89
CA SER A 261 -5.16 0.38 -5.22
C SER A 261 -3.99 0.98 -5.98
N VAL A 262 -2.91 1.26 -5.26
CA VAL A 262 -1.65 1.69 -5.85
C VAL A 262 -1.19 0.67 -6.89
N LEU A 263 -1.22 -0.62 -6.52
CA LEU A 263 -0.82 -1.70 -7.40
C LEU A 263 -1.63 -1.74 -8.70
N SER A 264 -2.96 -1.64 -8.60
CA SER A 264 -3.86 -1.57 -9.75
C SER A 264 -3.57 -0.36 -10.63
N SER A 265 -3.30 0.81 -10.04
CA SER A 265 -2.96 2.04 -10.77
C SER A 265 -1.65 1.87 -11.55
N LEU A 266 -0.62 1.32 -10.91
CA LEU A 266 0.68 1.07 -11.54
C LEU A 266 0.56 0.02 -12.67
N ALA A 267 -0.20 -1.06 -12.45
CA ALA A 267 -0.40 -2.11 -13.45
C ALA A 267 -1.21 -1.60 -14.67
N LYS A 268 -2.30 -0.85 -14.44
CA LYS A 268 -3.13 -0.26 -15.51
C LYS A 268 -2.34 0.74 -16.37
N SER A 269 -1.39 1.45 -15.78
CA SER A 269 -0.48 2.34 -16.52
C SER A 269 0.57 1.60 -17.37
N GLY A 270 0.73 0.28 -17.14
CA GLY A 270 1.72 -0.55 -17.80
C GLY A 270 3.14 -0.40 -17.25
N LEU A 271 3.30 0.21 -16.07
CA LEU A 271 4.60 0.38 -15.42
C LEU A 271 5.15 -0.93 -14.85
N VAL A 272 4.27 -1.75 -14.29
CA VAL A 272 4.59 -3.03 -13.67
C VAL A 272 3.56 -4.08 -14.04
N PRO A 273 3.90 -5.38 -14.01
CA PRO A 273 2.89 -6.42 -13.89
C PRO A 273 1.98 -6.17 -12.68
N HIS A 274 0.75 -6.70 -12.67
CA HIS A 274 -0.13 -6.67 -11.49
C HIS A 274 0.39 -7.66 -10.41
N SER A 275 1.57 -7.36 -9.88
CA SER A 275 2.24 -8.12 -8.85
C SER A 275 3.17 -7.26 -8.01
N PHE A 276 3.47 -7.71 -6.79
CA PHE A 276 4.47 -7.13 -5.93
C PHE A 276 5.02 -8.19 -4.99
N SER A 277 6.09 -7.86 -4.28
CA SER A 277 6.59 -8.68 -3.19
C SER A 277 6.97 -7.86 -1.98
N PHE A 278 6.93 -8.50 -0.81
CA PHE A 278 7.61 -7.99 0.36
C PHE A 278 8.45 -9.08 1.03
N CYS A 279 9.38 -8.64 1.87
CA CYS A 279 10.14 -9.51 2.76
C CYS A 279 10.34 -8.80 4.09
N TYR A 280 10.07 -9.48 5.21
CA TYR A 280 10.38 -8.99 6.56
C TYR A 280 11.35 -9.95 7.24
N ASP A 281 12.49 -9.44 7.69
CA ASP A 281 13.50 -10.20 8.41
C ASP A 281 13.15 -10.30 9.91
N LYS A 282 13.95 -11.06 10.66
CA LYS A 282 13.73 -11.29 12.10
C LYS A 282 13.96 -10.04 12.97
N SER A 283 14.55 -9.00 12.39
CA SER A 283 14.75 -7.69 13.00
C SER A 283 13.64 -6.71 12.63
N TYR A 284 12.57 -7.18 12.00
CA TYR A 284 11.44 -6.39 11.48
C TYR A 284 11.84 -5.33 10.44
N SER A 285 13.04 -5.45 9.89
CA SER A 285 13.42 -4.69 8.71
C SER A 285 12.93 -5.46 7.49
N GLY A 286 12.61 -4.75 6.42
CA GLY A 286 12.08 -5.41 5.25
C GLY A 286 12.16 -4.59 4.01
N ARG A 287 11.62 -5.14 2.93
CA ARG A 287 11.58 -4.49 1.62
C ARG A 287 10.29 -4.73 0.89
N LEU A 288 9.85 -3.74 0.10
CA LEU A 288 8.70 -3.80 -0.79
C LEU A 288 9.14 -3.54 -2.24
N TYR A 289 8.71 -4.39 -3.18
CA TYR A 289 9.00 -4.25 -4.60
C TYR A 289 7.75 -4.39 -5.46
N PHE A 290 7.42 -3.37 -6.23
CA PHE A 290 6.36 -3.42 -7.24
C PHE A 290 6.85 -4.08 -8.53
N GLY A 291 5.97 -4.87 -9.14
CA GLY A 291 6.23 -5.63 -10.37
C GLY A 291 6.98 -6.93 -10.19
N ASP A 292 7.33 -7.27 -8.95
CA ASP A 292 8.04 -8.51 -8.66
C ASP A 292 7.12 -9.73 -8.83
N GLN A 293 7.59 -10.73 -9.59
CA GLN A 293 6.91 -12.00 -9.83
C GLN A 293 7.63 -13.19 -9.17
N GLY A 294 8.70 -12.91 -8.42
CA GLY A 294 9.50 -13.90 -7.70
C GLY A 294 10.35 -14.80 -8.61
N PRO A 295 11.22 -15.62 -8.01
CA PRO A 295 12.01 -16.58 -8.76
C PRO A 295 11.12 -17.72 -9.30
N ALA A 296 11.56 -18.37 -10.39
CA ALA A 296 10.86 -19.51 -10.96
C ALA A 296 10.80 -20.73 -10.02
N SER A 297 11.72 -20.81 -9.05
CA SER A 297 11.86 -21.89 -8.07
C SER A 297 11.01 -21.71 -6.81
N GLN A 298 10.30 -20.57 -6.66
CA GLN A 298 9.49 -20.31 -5.46
C GLN A 298 8.38 -21.38 -5.30
N ARG A 299 8.01 -21.64 -4.05
CA ARG A 299 6.77 -22.38 -3.75
C ARG A 299 5.58 -21.45 -3.99
N SER A 300 4.40 -21.99 -4.23
CA SER A 300 3.21 -21.17 -4.44
C SER A 300 1.91 -21.89 -4.18
N THR A 301 0.86 -21.13 -3.88
CA THR A 301 -0.54 -21.57 -3.88
C THR A 301 -1.38 -20.62 -4.73
N SER A 302 -2.54 -21.09 -5.21
CA SER A 302 -3.46 -20.25 -5.97
C SER A 302 -4.29 -19.38 -5.04
N PHE A 303 -4.56 -18.14 -5.46
CA PHE A 303 -5.60 -17.34 -4.85
C PHE A 303 -6.98 -17.94 -5.17
N VAL A 304 -7.89 -17.85 -4.21
CA VAL A 304 -9.28 -18.28 -4.36
C VAL A 304 -10.19 -17.06 -4.31
N GLN A 305 -11.21 -17.02 -5.16
CA GLN A 305 -12.20 -15.96 -5.12
C GLN A 305 -13.38 -16.36 -4.23
N LEU A 306 -13.81 -15.46 -3.35
CA LEU A 306 -15.01 -15.63 -2.55
C LEU A 306 -16.21 -15.01 -3.25
N LYS A 307 -17.36 -15.67 -3.16
CA LYS A 307 -18.56 -15.24 -3.88
C LYS A 307 -19.14 -13.99 -3.22
N GLY A 308 -19.11 -12.88 -3.93
CA GLY A 308 -19.68 -11.60 -3.47
C GLY A 308 -18.75 -10.78 -2.58
N ASP A 309 -17.50 -11.20 -2.43
CA ASP A 309 -16.49 -10.46 -1.69
C ASP A 309 -15.67 -9.54 -2.61
N ARG A 310 -15.08 -8.50 -2.01
CA ARG A 310 -14.21 -7.52 -2.69
C ARG A 310 -12.88 -8.18 -3.05
N ASP A 311 -12.17 -7.56 -3.99
CA ASP A 311 -10.84 -7.96 -4.42
C ASP A 311 -9.90 -8.05 -3.21
N ALA A 312 -9.58 -9.26 -2.76
CA ALA A 312 -8.66 -9.53 -1.64
C ALA A 312 -7.90 -10.85 -1.87
N TYR A 313 -6.76 -11.00 -1.20
CA TYR A 313 -5.87 -12.14 -1.37
C TYR A 313 -6.27 -13.31 -0.46
N PHE A 314 -7.27 -14.09 -0.88
CA PHE A 314 -7.64 -15.31 -0.17
C PHE A 314 -6.88 -16.54 -0.67
N VAL A 315 -6.52 -17.43 0.24
CA VAL A 315 -5.94 -18.74 -0.04
C VAL A 315 -6.74 -19.84 0.67
N GLU A 316 -6.72 -21.05 0.13
CA GLU A 316 -7.28 -22.25 0.77
C GLU A 316 -6.18 -23.03 1.47
N VAL A 317 -6.38 -23.34 2.76
CA VAL A 317 -5.41 -24.11 3.57
C VAL A 317 -6.03 -25.47 3.86
N GLU A 318 -5.40 -26.55 3.40
CA GLU A 318 -5.91 -27.92 3.54
C GLU A 318 -5.58 -28.51 4.91
N ASP A 319 -4.35 -28.30 5.40
CA ASP A 319 -3.92 -28.79 6.70
C ASP A 319 -3.10 -27.74 7.47
N TYR A 320 -3.20 -27.82 8.80
CA TYR A 320 -2.34 -27.10 9.72
C TYR A 320 -1.58 -28.15 10.54
N CYS A 321 -0.26 -28.24 10.32
CA CYS A 321 0.56 -29.20 11.04
C CYS A 321 1.23 -28.57 12.26
N VAL A 322 1.24 -29.32 13.34
CA VAL A 322 1.90 -29.03 14.62
C VAL A 322 2.81 -30.22 14.92
N GLY A 323 4.12 -29.99 14.90
CA GLY A 323 5.11 -31.06 15.01
C GLY A 323 4.90 -32.11 13.91
N SER A 324 4.65 -33.36 14.31
CA SER A 324 4.40 -34.48 13.39
C SER A 324 2.92 -34.71 13.07
N SER A 325 2.00 -34.00 13.72
CA SER A 325 0.55 -34.12 13.51
C SER A 325 0.08 -33.09 12.49
N CYS A 326 -0.69 -33.50 11.47
CA CYS A 326 -1.34 -32.59 10.53
C CYS A 326 -2.85 -32.65 10.71
N LEU A 327 -3.44 -31.49 11.06
CA LEU A 327 -4.87 -31.33 11.29
C LEU A 327 -5.53 -30.86 10.01
N LYS A 328 -6.53 -31.59 9.53
CA LYS A 328 -7.23 -31.24 8.30
C LYS A 328 -8.25 -30.13 8.55
N LEU A 329 -8.05 -28.99 7.89
CA LEU A 329 -8.92 -27.81 8.01
C LEU A 329 -9.86 -27.73 6.80
N THR A 330 -10.85 -28.62 6.76
CA THR A 330 -11.71 -28.78 5.56
C THR A 330 -12.48 -27.49 5.25
N GLY A 331 -12.23 -26.91 4.07
CA GLY A 331 -12.90 -25.69 3.61
C GLY A 331 -12.39 -24.40 4.25
N TYR A 332 -11.27 -24.46 4.99
CA TYR A 332 -10.68 -23.28 5.61
C TYR A 332 -10.03 -22.39 4.56
N LYS A 333 -10.49 -21.13 4.53
CA LYS A 333 -9.95 -20.08 3.70
C LYS A 333 -9.43 -18.96 4.58
N ALA A 334 -8.35 -18.35 4.16
CA ALA A 334 -7.72 -17.27 4.89
C ALA A 334 -7.35 -16.12 3.98
N GLN A 335 -7.58 -14.90 4.45
CA GLN A 335 -7.02 -13.70 3.84
C GLN A 335 -5.55 -13.58 4.23
N VAL A 336 -4.67 -13.25 3.28
CA VAL A 336 -3.27 -12.96 3.57
C VAL A 336 -3.11 -11.46 3.76
N ASP A 337 -2.86 -11.05 4.99
CA ASP A 337 -3.05 -9.66 5.42
C ASP A 337 -1.86 -9.13 6.24
N THR A 338 -1.09 -8.21 5.66
CA THR A 338 -0.01 -7.49 6.38
C THR A 338 -0.52 -6.36 7.28
N GLY A 339 -1.76 -5.91 7.08
CA GLY A 339 -2.44 -4.97 7.96
C GLY A 339 -2.88 -5.62 9.27
N SER A 340 -2.71 -6.93 9.41
CA SER A 340 -3.00 -7.68 10.63
C SER A 340 -1.74 -8.18 11.31
N SER A 341 -1.54 -7.75 12.57
CA SER A 341 -0.37 -8.10 13.37
C SER A 341 -0.34 -9.58 13.77
N PHE A 342 -1.49 -10.24 13.88
CA PHE A 342 -1.63 -11.63 14.31
C PHE A 342 -2.39 -12.47 13.29
N THR A 343 -2.26 -13.78 13.40
CA THR A 343 -3.04 -14.74 12.62
C THR A 343 -4.30 -15.11 13.37
N TYR A 344 -5.43 -15.10 12.66
CA TYR A 344 -6.75 -15.40 13.21
C TYR A 344 -7.32 -16.65 12.56
N LEU A 345 -7.73 -17.62 13.37
CA LEU A 345 -8.36 -18.85 12.91
C LEU A 345 -9.85 -18.85 13.30
N PRO A 346 -10.75 -19.30 12.42
CA PRO A 346 -12.13 -19.60 12.79
C PRO A 346 -12.20 -20.52 14.00
N SER A 347 -13.23 -20.36 14.82
CA SER A 347 -13.33 -21.02 16.13
C SER A 347 -13.03 -22.52 16.14
N GLU A 348 -13.55 -23.29 15.17
CA GLU A 348 -13.30 -24.73 15.09
C GLU A 348 -11.82 -25.04 14.78
N SER A 349 -11.25 -24.40 13.76
CA SER A 349 -9.83 -24.56 13.40
C SER A 349 -8.90 -24.12 14.53
N TYR A 350 -9.23 -23.00 15.19
CA TYR A 350 -8.50 -22.47 16.34
C TYR A 350 -8.40 -23.51 17.45
N GLU A 351 -9.53 -24.09 17.86
CA GLU A 351 -9.58 -25.05 18.96
C GLU A 351 -8.77 -26.31 18.66
N GLN A 352 -8.86 -26.82 17.42
CA GLN A 352 -8.07 -27.99 17.01
C GLN A 352 -6.57 -27.71 17.04
N VAL A 353 -6.13 -26.61 16.40
CA VAL A 353 -4.71 -26.25 16.28
C VAL A 353 -4.09 -25.95 17.64
N VAL A 354 -4.77 -25.14 18.45
CA VAL A 354 -4.28 -24.73 19.78
C VAL A 354 -4.27 -25.92 20.74
N SER A 355 -5.26 -26.81 20.69
CA SER A 355 -5.28 -28.03 21.50
C SER A 355 -4.10 -28.95 21.16
N GLU A 356 -3.82 -29.17 19.88
CA GLU A 356 -2.69 -29.99 19.45
C GLU A 356 -1.34 -29.35 19.80
N PHE A 357 -1.23 -28.02 19.69
CA PHE A 357 -0.06 -27.27 20.16
C PHE A 357 0.16 -27.50 21.66
N HIS A 358 -0.87 -27.33 22.48
CA HIS A 358 -0.78 -27.58 23.92
C HIS A 358 -0.41 -29.01 24.27
N ARG A 359 -0.89 -30.00 23.51
CA ARG A 359 -0.57 -31.41 23.73
C ARG A 359 0.93 -31.71 23.58
N GLN A 360 1.63 -30.94 22.73
CA GLN A 360 3.05 -31.14 22.45
C GLN A 360 3.97 -30.23 23.28
N VAL A 361 3.46 -29.15 23.85
CA VAL A 361 4.24 -28.22 24.68
C VAL A 361 4.30 -28.71 26.12
N ASN A 362 5.50 -29.05 26.59
CA ASN A 362 5.74 -29.41 27.99
C ASN A 362 6.06 -28.18 28.85
N ALA A 363 5.08 -27.29 29.00
CA ALA A 363 5.21 -26.08 29.81
C ALA A 363 3.87 -25.68 30.45
N THR A 364 3.94 -24.97 31.58
CA THR A 364 2.74 -24.45 32.24
C THR A 364 2.14 -23.29 31.45
N ARG A 365 0.90 -23.46 31.01
CA ARG A 365 0.10 -22.41 30.38
C ARG A 365 -0.29 -21.33 31.40
N ILE A 366 -0.26 -20.09 30.94
CA ILE A 366 -0.63 -18.89 31.69
C ILE A 366 -1.37 -17.95 30.72
N THR A 367 -2.35 -17.22 31.24
CA THR A 367 -2.95 -16.07 30.57
C THR A 367 -2.21 -14.81 31.00
N VAL A 368 -1.79 -13.97 30.04
CA VAL A 368 -1.15 -12.68 30.29
C VAL A 368 -1.95 -11.62 29.55
N GLN A 369 -2.58 -10.71 30.28
CA GLN A 369 -3.49 -9.71 29.70
C GLN A 369 -4.55 -10.39 28.83
N ASP A 370 -4.65 -10.03 27.55
CA ASP A 370 -5.60 -10.58 26.59
C ASP A 370 -5.08 -11.84 25.86
N PHE A 371 -3.86 -12.30 26.18
CA PHE A 371 -3.25 -13.46 25.54
C PHE A 371 -3.45 -14.73 26.38
N GLU A 372 -4.31 -15.64 25.90
CA GLU A 372 -4.71 -16.85 26.62
C GLU A 372 -3.68 -17.98 26.60
N ASN A 373 -2.75 -17.97 25.64
CA ASN A 373 -1.85 -19.09 25.33
C ASN A 373 -0.38 -18.68 25.50
N CYS A 374 0.01 -18.37 26.74
CA CYS A 374 1.37 -17.99 27.09
C CYS A 374 2.08 -19.00 28.01
N TYR A 375 3.41 -18.93 28.06
CA TYR A 375 4.30 -19.81 28.82
C TYR A 375 5.48 -19.02 29.39
N LYS A 376 5.92 -19.33 30.61
CA LYS A 376 7.05 -18.63 31.26
C LYS A 376 8.38 -18.93 30.56
N ALA A 377 9.12 -17.90 30.15
CA ALA A 377 10.33 -18.04 29.36
C ALA A 377 11.56 -18.55 30.15
N ARG A 378 11.59 -18.36 31.48
CA ARG A 378 12.77 -18.61 32.33
C ARG A 378 13.37 -20.02 32.26
N SER A 379 12.61 -21.01 31.77
CA SER A 379 13.04 -22.40 31.59
C SER A 379 12.84 -22.93 30.17
N LEU A 380 12.52 -22.06 29.20
CA LEU A 380 12.15 -22.44 27.83
C LEU A 380 12.99 -21.69 26.80
N SER A 381 13.35 -22.41 25.75
CA SER A 381 13.86 -21.88 24.49
C SER A 381 12.85 -22.15 23.38
N LEU A 382 13.00 -21.50 22.22
CA LEU A 382 12.15 -21.78 21.06
C LEU A 382 12.16 -23.27 20.64
N SER A 383 13.26 -23.98 20.89
CA SER A 383 13.37 -25.43 20.62
C SER A 383 12.45 -26.31 21.47
N ASN A 384 11.86 -25.76 22.53
CA ASN A 384 10.90 -26.47 23.39
C ASN A 384 9.47 -26.47 22.84
N PHE A 385 9.22 -25.75 21.75
CA PHE A 385 7.91 -25.63 21.12
C PHE A 385 7.87 -26.38 19.79
N PRO A 386 6.71 -26.97 19.42
CA PRO A 386 6.60 -27.70 18.18
C PRO A 386 6.71 -26.74 16.99
N LEU A 387 7.41 -27.18 15.94
CA LEU A 387 7.39 -26.50 14.65
C LEU A 387 5.98 -26.55 14.07
N MET A 388 5.60 -25.50 13.35
CA MET A 388 4.28 -25.39 12.75
C MET A 388 4.40 -25.14 11.24
N LYS A 389 3.45 -25.63 10.45
CA LYS A 389 3.38 -25.34 9.01
C LYS A 389 1.96 -25.37 8.51
N LEU A 390 1.70 -24.56 7.49
CA LEU A 390 0.48 -24.61 6.68
C LEU A 390 0.72 -25.50 5.47
N VAL A 391 -0.28 -26.30 5.10
CA VAL A 391 -0.29 -27.08 3.87
C VAL A 391 -1.39 -26.56 2.98
N PHE A 392 -1.00 -26.17 1.78
CA PHE A 392 -1.86 -25.69 0.72
C PHE A 392 -2.09 -26.79 -0.33
N PRO A 393 -3.10 -26.63 -1.20
CA PRO A 393 -3.34 -27.53 -2.32
C PRO A 393 -2.07 -27.87 -3.12
N MET A 394 -2.08 -29.05 -3.73
CA MET A 394 -0.90 -29.64 -4.39
C MET A 394 0.26 -29.95 -3.43
N ASN A 395 -0.03 -30.13 -2.13
CA ASN A 395 0.94 -30.47 -1.10
C ASN A 395 2.08 -29.44 -0.98
N GLN A 396 1.74 -28.17 -1.17
CA GLN A 396 2.68 -27.05 -1.03
C GLN A 396 2.71 -26.63 0.43
N SER A 397 3.87 -26.74 1.08
CA SER A 397 4.00 -26.41 2.50
C SER A 397 4.69 -25.07 2.74
N PHE A 398 4.13 -24.29 3.66
CA PHE A 398 4.72 -23.07 4.19
C PHE A 398 5.10 -23.29 5.65
N GLU A 399 6.39 -23.26 5.94
CA GLU A 399 6.91 -23.49 7.30
C GLU A 399 6.87 -22.18 8.08
N ILE A 400 6.30 -22.22 9.28
CA ILE A 400 6.24 -21.05 10.15
C ILE A 400 7.55 -20.99 10.93
N ASP A 401 8.36 -19.95 10.69
CA ASP A 401 9.67 -19.79 11.35
C ASP A 401 9.52 -19.66 12.87
N ASN A 402 8.59 -18.83 13.33
CA ASN A 402 8.30 -18.68 14.74
C ASN A 402 6.81 -18.38 14.99
N PRO A 403 6.03 -19.33 15.56
CA PRO A 403 4.62 -19.10 15.88
C PRO A 403 4.41 -18.30 17.18
N LEU A 404 5.50 -17.97 17.90
CA LEU A 404 5.47 -17.36 19.22
C LEU A 404 6.06 -15.94 19.19
N PHE A 405 5.50 -15.06 20.00
CA PHE A 405 6.10 -13.76 20.31
C PHE A 405 6.48 -13.70 21.80
N GLN A 406 7.43 -12.83 22.13
CA GLN A 406 7.91 -12.68 23.50
C GLN A 406 7.35 -11.40 24.13
N ILE A 407 6.79 -11.52 25.32
CA ILE A 407 6.43 -10.39 26.18
C ILE A 407 7.49 -10.29 27.26
N ALA A 408 8.18 -9.15 27.33
CA ALA A 408 9.19 -8.92 28.37
C ALA A 408 8.53 -8.71 29.75
N ASP A 409 9.18 -9.21 30.79
CA ASP A 409 8.82 -9.00 32.19
C ASP A 409 10.10 -9.01 33.05
N GLU A 410 10.04 -8.39 34.24
CA GLU A 410 11.13 -8.32 35.22
C GLU A 410 11.68 -9.71 35.60
N GLN A 411 10.89 -10.78 35.42
CA GLN A 411 11.28 -12.15 35.76
C GLN A 411 11.71 -13.03 34.57
N GLY A 412 12.00 -12.42 33.41
CA GLY A 412 12.54 -13.10 32.22
C GLY A 412 11.56 -13.27 31.06
N GLY A 413 10.31 -12.80 31.21
CA GLY A 413 9.31 -12.74 30.13
C GLY A 413 8.47 -14.00 29.91
N PHE A 414 7.59 -13.91 28.93
CA PHE A 414 6.64 -14.94 28.49
C PHE A 414 6.76 -15.16 26.99
N TYR A 415 6.61 -16.41 26.55
CA TYR A 415 6.34 -16.74 25.14
C TYR A 415 4.84 -16.93 24.97
N CYS A 416 4.23 -16.26 24.00
CA CYS A 416 2.80 -16.32 23.72
C CYS A 416 2.56 -16.76 22.29
N LEU A 417 1.59 -17.64 22.08
CA LEU A 417 1.19 -18.08 20.73
C LEU A 417 0.54 -16.93 19.98
N GLY A 418 1.10 -16.59 18.81
CA GLY A 418 0.63 -15.51 17.94
C GLY A 418 -0.59 -15.88 17.09
N ILE A 419 -1.43 -16.79 17.58
CA ILE A 419 -2.64 -17.25 16.90
C ILE A 419 -3.83 -16.91 17.80
N GLN A 420 -4.79 -16.20 17.23
CA GLN A 420 -6.01 -15.75 17.89
C GLN A 420 -7.25 -16.39 17.27
N ARG A 421 -8.34 -16.35 18.03
CA ARG A 421 -9.65 -16.82 17.57
C ARG A 421 -10.31 -15.69 16.74
N SER A 422 -10.91 -16.08 15.62
CA SER A 422 -11.82 -15.23 14.84
C SER A 422 -13.27 -15.60 15.13
N ASP A 423 -14.15 -14.60 15.11
CA ASP A 423 -15.61 -14.78 15.17
C ASP A 423 -16.20 -15.14 13.80
N GLY A 424 -15.45 -14.96 12.72
CA GLY A 424 -15.87 -15.27 11.35
C GLY A 424 -15.44 -16.66 10.86
N ASP A 425 -16.03 -17.09 9.74
CA ASP A 425 -15.70 -18.36 9.07
C ASP A 425 -14.44 -18.27 8.19
N ILE A 426 -13.96 -17.06 7.93
CA ILE A 426 -12.74 -16.78 7.17
C ILE A 426 -11.64 -16.40 8.16
N GLY A 427 -10.47 -17.03 8.02
CA GLY A 427 -9.30 -16.67 8.82
C GLY A 427 -8.46 -15.57 8.21
N ILE A 428 -7.43 -15.18 8.94
CA ILE A 428 -6.42 -14.22 8.51
C ILE A 428 -5.05 -14.82 8.77
N ILE A 429 -4.21 -14.91 7.74
CA ILE A 429 -2.77 -15.16 7.88
C ILE A 429 -2.13 -13.78 8.01
N GLY A 430 -1.84 -13.40 9.25
CA GLY A 430 -1.24 -12.12 9.59
C GLY A 430 0.27 -12.10 9.38
N GLN A 431 0.85 -10.91 9.46
CA GLN A 431 2.29 -10.71 9.23
C GLN A 431 3.18 -11.58 10.12
N ASN A 432 2.73 -11.94 11.33
CA ASN A 432 3.54 -12.69 12.31
C ASN A 432 3.97 -14.07 11.81
N LEU A 433 3.24 -14.65 10.85
CA LEU A 433 3.61 -15.92 10.23
C LEU A 433 4.35 -15.74 8.90
N LEU A 434 4.39 -14.53 8.33
CA LEU A 434 4.93 -14.26 7.00
C LEU A 434 6.42 -13.87 7.00
N MET A 435 7.01 -13.64 8.18
CA MET A 435 8.42 -13.24 8.32
C MET A 435 9.42 -14.33 7.87
N GLY A 436 10.59 -13.93 7.38
CA GLY A 436 11.66 -14.82 6.91
C GLY A 436 11.51 -15.30 5.47
N TYR A 437 10.55 -14.74 4.74
CA TYR A 437 10.24 -15.12 3.36
C TYR A 437 10.07 -13.88 2.49
N ARG A 438 10.44 -14.00 1.22
CA ARG A 438 9.96 -13.13 0.14
C ARG A 438 8.60 -13.66 -0.29
N LEU A 439 7.54 -12.92 0.04
CA LEU A 439 6.16 -13.22 -0.33
C LEU A 439 5.82 -12.46 -1.60
N VAL A 440 5.29 -13.16 -2.60
CA VAL A 440 5.01 -12.61 -3.93
C VAL A 440 3.53 -12.73 -4.21
N PHE A 441 2.86 -11.61 -4.37
CA PHE A 441 1.45 -11.52 -4.71
C PHE A 441 1.37 -11.28 -6.21
N ASP A 442 1.10 -12.33 -6.99
CA ASP A 442 1.00 -12.26 -8.45
C ASP A 442 -0.48 -12.40 -8.85
N TRP A 443 -1.18 -11.27 -8.90
CA TRP A 443 -2.61 -11.22 -9.23
C TRP A 443 -2.87 -11.56 -10.69
N GLU A 444 -1.94 -11.24 -11.61
CA GLU A 444 -2.06 -11.64 -13.02
C GLU A 444 -2.12 -13.16 -13.18
N LYS A 445 -1.32 -13.89 -12.38
CA LYS A 445 -1.29 -15.36 -12.38
C LYS A 445 -2.14 -15.98 -11.28
N MET A 446 -2.90 -15.17 -10.53
CA MET A 446 -3.75 -15.60 -9.42
C MET A 446 -3.02 -16.52 -8.41
N LYS A 447 -1.80 -16.13 -7.99
CA LYS A 447 -0.99 -16.95 -7.08
C LYS A 447 -0.29 -16.13 -5.99
N LEU A 448 -0.18 -16.75 -4.82
CA LEU A 448 0.75 -16.35 -3.78
C LEU A 448 2.00 -17.22 -3.88
N GLY A 449 3.16 -16.61 -4.07
CA GLY A 449 4.48 -17.25 -4.06
C GLY A 449 5.26 -16.97 -2.79
N TRP A 450 6.13 -17.90 -2.39
CA TRP A 450 7.08 -17.69 -1.30
C TRP A 450 8.41 -18.43 -1.51
N SER A 451 9.49 -17.77 -1.06
CA SER A 451 10.83 -18.35 -0.97
C SER A 451 11.53 -17.80 0.28
N VAL A 452 12.32 -18.65 0.95
CA VAL A 452 13.14 -18.21 2.10
C VAL A 452 14.06 -17.07 1.66
N SER A 453 14.14 -16.01 2.46
CA SER A 453 14.97 -14.84 2.16
C SER A 453 15.37 -14.14 3.46
N ASP A 454 16.56 -13.55 3.48
CA ASP A 454 17.05 -12.64 4.53
C ASP A 454 16.71 -11.17 4.24
N CYS A 455 15.91 -10.90 3.21
CA CYS A 455 15.48 -9.59 2.77
C CYS A 455 16.60 -8.66 2.28
N HIS A 456 17.81 -9.17 2.03
CA HIS A 456 18.95 -8.34 1.64
C HIS A 456 19.28 -8.34 0.15
N ASP A 457 18.85 -9.32 -0.64
CA ASP A 457 19.13 -9.35 -2.08
C ASP A 457 17.93 -9.78 -2.96
N ILE A 458 17.65 -8.97 -4.00
CA ILE A 458 17.09 -9.48 -5.25
C ILE A 458 18.28 -9.66 -6.19
N GLU A 459 18.95 -10.81 -6.10
CA GLU A 459 19.91 -11.18 -7.12
C GLU A 459 19.17 -11.32 -8.46
N ALA A 460 19.41 -10.35 -9.34
CA ALA A 460 18.99 -10.41 -10.73
C ALA A 460 19.88 -11.41 -11.49
N ASN A 461 19.84 -12.68 -11.11
CA ASN A 461 20.21 -13.82 -11.94
C ASN A 461 19.63 -15.09 -11.31
N GLY A 462 18.82 -15.80 -12.08
CA GLY A 462 18.47 -17.18 -11.75
C GLY A 462 19.74 -18.02 -11.64
N ASP A 463 19.67 -19.04 -10.78
CA ASP A 463 20.71 -20.03 -10.49
C ASP A 463 21.71 -19.63 -9.39
N GLU A 464 21.27 -19.61 -8.13
CA GLU A 464 21.91 -20.42 -7.09
C GLU A 464 21.04 -20.55 -5.83
N VAL A 465 20.87 -21.79 -5.37
CA VAL A 465 20.13 -22.13 -4.14
C VAL A 465 21.16 -22.28 -3.01
N HIS A 466 21.06 -21.48 -1.97
CA HIS A 466 21.64 -21.84 -0.68
C HIS A 466 20.70 -22.84 0.01
N GLN A 467 21.05 -24.12 -0.07
CA GLN A 467 20.41 -25.15 0.75
C GLN A 467 20.78 -24.92 2.22
N PRO A 468 19.83 -25.11 3.16
CA PRO A 468 20.17 -25.12 4.58
C PRO A 468 21.09 -26.33 4.88
N PRO A 469 22.12 -26.18 5.73
CA PRO A 469 22.99 -27.30 6.09
C PRO A 469 22.20 -28.37 6.84
N SER A 470 22.41 -29.63 6.45
CA SER A 470 21.85 -30.80 7.12
C SER A 470 22.39 -30.93 8.55
N PRO A 471 21.60 -31.43 9.51
CA PRO A 471 21.99 -31.53 10.92
C PRO A 471 22.86 -32.77 11.13
N SER A 472 24.10 -32.75 10.66
CA SER A 472 25.10 -33.77 10.93
C SER A 472 26.48 -33.18 10.68
N ASP A 473 26.98 -32.39 11.64
CA ASP A 473 28.40 -32.26 11.95
C ASP A 473 28.55 -31.38 13.21
N VAL A 474 28.30 -32.01 14.36
CA VAL A 474 28.73 -31.50 15.67
C VAL A 474 30.11 -32.09 15.95
N LEU A 475 31.11 -31.25 16.23
CA LEU A 475 32.25 -31.52 17.12
C LEU A 475 33.10 -30.23 17.32
N PRO A 476 33.88 -30.11 18.41
CA PRO A 476 33.45 -29.43 19.64
C PRO A 476 34.26 -28.16 19.97
N ASN A 477 33.71 -27.37 20.90
CA ASN A 477 34.33 -26.23 21.62
C ASN A 477 35.86 -26.24 21.73
N PRO A 478 36.46 -25.04 21.78
CA PRO A 478 37.49 -24.72 22.76
C PRO A 478 36.96 -23.73 23.82
N LEU A 479 37.14 -24.14 25.08
CA LEU A 479 36.94 -23.38 26.31
C LEU A 479 38.16 -22.44 26.58
N PRO A 480 38.13 -21.56 27.60
CA PRO A 480 38.21 -20.11 27.47
C PRO A 480 39.61 -19.54 27.77
N THR A 481 39.87 -18.31 27.33
CA THR A 481 41.07 -17.56 27.76
C THR A 481 40.67 -16.40 28.66
N ASN A 482 40.92 -16.55 29.96
CA ASN A 482 41.01 -15.45 30.91
C ASN A 482 42.23 -14.58 30.56
N GLN A 483 42.05 -13.28 30.39
CA GLN A 483 43.02 -12.31 30.90
C GLN A 483 42.28 -11.13 31.55
N GLN A 484 42.55 -11.00 32.85
CA GLN A 484 42.23 -9.87 33.70
C GLN A 484 43.03 -8.64 33.25
N GLN A 485 42.37 -7.49 33.18
CA GLN A 485 43.00 -6.22 33.56
C GLN A 485 41.96 -5.36 34.30
N GLN A 486 42.12 -5.31 35.62
CA GLN A 486 41.44 -4.37 36.51
C GLN A 486 42.15 -3.01 36.44
N SER A 487 41.37 -1.91 36.51
CA SER A 487 41.59 -0.80 37.44
C SER A 487 40.39 0.17 37.46
N PRO A 488 40.20 0.95 38.54
CA PRO A 488 38.87 1.25 39.10
C PRO A 488 38.46 2.73 39.03
N ASN A 489 37.23 3.00 39.48
CA ASN A 489 36.60 4.27 39.87
C ASN A 489 35.58 4.86 38.88
N GLY A 490 34.32 4.78 39.29
CA GLY A 490 33.21 5.54 38.72
C GLY A 490 31.96 5.29 39.52
N HIS A 491 31.74 6.09 40.58
CA HIS A 491 30.46 6.14 41.27
C HIS A 491 29.36 6.58 40.29
N ALA A 492 28.34 5.75 40.11
CA ALA A 492 27.11 6.15 39.44
C ALA A 492 25.92 5.90 40.37
N VAL A 493 25.28 7.01 40.68
CA VAL A 493 24.12 7.21 41.54
C VAL A 493 22.87 6.61 40.89
N ALA A 494 22.03 5.95 41.68
CA ALA A 494 20.72 5.48 41.25
C ALA A 494 19.74 6.66 41.07
N PRO A 495 18.97 6.75 39.97
CA PRO A 495 17.84 7.66 39.91
C PRO A 495 16.61 7.08 40.61
N ALA A 496 15.83 8.00 41.13
CA ALA A 496 14.78 7.81 42.11
C ALA A 496 13.49 7.20 41.54
N VAL A 497 12.82 6.49 42.44
CA VAL A 497 11.40 6.16 42.42
C VAL A 497 10.57 7.45 42.39
N ALA A 498 9.63 7.56 41.45
CA ALA A 498 8.55 8.54 41.50
C ALA A 498 7.21 7.79 41.49
N GLY A 499 6.39 8.10 42.50
CA GLY A 499 5.23 7.33 42.92
C GLY A 499 3.98 7.45 42.06
N ARG A 500 3.10 6.46 42.25
CA ARG A 500 1.70 6.44 41.81
C ARG A 500 0.82 7.28 42.76
N ALA A 501 -0.20 7.93 42.20
CA ALA A 501 -1.63 7.89 42.61
C ALA A 501 -2.42 9.06 41.95
N PRO A 502 -3.77 9.05 41.92
CA PRO A 502 -4.70 7.97 41.55
C PRO A 502 -5.77 8.42 40.53
N VAL A 503 -6.48 7.45 39.95
CA VAL A 503 -7.71 7.59 39.15
C VAL A 503 -8.91 7.65 40.09
N ASN A 504 -9.89 8.54 39.84
CA ASN A 504 -11.34 8.21 39.87
C ASN A 504 -12.28 9.38 39.49
N PRO A 505 -13.56 9.08 39.14
CA PRO A 505 -14.30 9.67 38.03
C PRO A 505 -15.43 10.62 38.47
N SER A 506 -16.08 11.33 37.54
CA SER A 506 -17.47 11.76 37.69
C SER A 506 -18.15 12.11 36.36
N ALA A 507 -19.44 11.78 36.29
CA ALA A 507 -20.32 11.68 35.14
C ALA A 507 -21.20 12.94 34.91
N ALA A 508 -21.77 13.04 33.68
CA ALA A 508 -23.18 13.37 33.31
C ALA A 508 -23.90 14.61 33.94
N SER A 509 -24.68 15.51 33.30
CA SER A 509 -25.23 15.78 31.95
C SER A 509 -25.83 17.25 31.94
N PRO A 510 -26.82 17.72 31.12
CA PRO A 510 -26.82 19.00 30.34
C PRO A 510 -27.97 19.98 30.75
N PRO A 511 -28.60 20.83 29.87
CA PRO A 511 -28.14 21.91 28.97
C PRO A 511 -28.67 23.32 29.43
N PRO A 512 -28.56 24.41 28.63
CA PRO A 512 -29.76 24.81 27.87
C PRO A 512 -29.50 25.37 26.46
N ALA A 513 -30.59 25.44 25.71
CA ALA A 513 -30.76 25.86 24.33
C ALA A 513 -30.79 27.39 24.12
N ILE A 514 -30.94 27.78 22.83
CA ILE A 514 -31.34 29.10 22.26
C ILE A 514 -30.10 29.94 21.83
N HIS A 515 -29.88 30.42 20.58
CA HIS A 515 -30.76 31.05 19.59
C HIS A 515 -30.21 30.91 18.15
N ARG A 516 -31.15 30.88 17.18
CA ARG A 516 -31.00 31.04 15.72
C ARG A 516 -30.27 32.34 15.31
N TYR A 517 -29.49 32.30 14.23
CA TYR A 517 -29.45 33.39 13.22
C TYR A 517 -29.17 32.82 11.82
N GLN A 518 -30.08 33.13 10.90
CA GLN A 518 -30.04 32.83 9.48
C GLN A 518 -30.42 34.15 8.76
N PHE A 519 -29.79 34.40 7.60
CA PHE A 519 -30.02 35.49 6.62
C PHE A 519 -29.41 36.88 6.87
N CYS A 520 -28.44 37.26 6.02
CA CYS A 520 -28.45 38.57 5.32
C CYS A 520 -27.42 38.65 4.17
N THR A 521 -27.71 38.08 2.99
CA THR A 521 -26.91 38.32 1.76
C THR A 521 -27.77 38.33 0.49
N THR A 522 -28.84 39.11 0.46
CA THR A 522 -29.61 39.36 -0.78
C THR A 522 -30.01 40.81 -1.02
N SER A 523 -29.57 41.76 -0.18
CA SER A 523 -30.03 43.15 -0.27
C SER A 523 -29.10 44.11 -1.05
N LEU A 524 -27.93 43.67 -1.55
CA LEU A 524 -27.00 44.56 -2.27
C LEU A 524 -27.21 44.61 -3.79
N LEU A 525 -27.76 43.55 -4.40
CA LEU A 525 -27.97 43.46 -5.85
C LEU A 525 -29.24 44.19 -6.32
N LEU A 526 -30.25 44.35 -5.45
CA LEU A 526 -31.48 45.06 -5.79
C LEU A 526 -31.28 46.59 -5.85
N PHE A 527 -30.38 47.15 -5.03
CA PHE A 527 -30.11 48.59 -5.01
C PHE A 527 -29.32 49.06 -6.25
N LEU A 528 -28.44 48.22 -6.81
CA LEU A 528 -27.71 48.54 -8.03
C LEU A 528 -28.59 48.50 -9.28
N CYS A 529 -29.62 47.65 -9.31
CA CYS A 529 -30.57 47.60 -10.43
C CYS A 529 -31.56 48.79 -10.44
N ILE A 530 -32.00 49.27 -9.27
CA ILE A 530 -32.93 50.41 -9.17
C ILE A 530 -32.23 51.76 -9.50
N ALA A 531 -30.93 51.87 -9.21
CA ALA A 531 -30.14 53.05 -9.58
C ALA A 531 -29.85 53.13 -11.09
N TYR A 532 -29.83 52.00 -11.81
CA TYR A 532 -29.61 51.98 -13.26
C TYR A 532 -30.89 52.31 -14.04
N VAL A 533 -32.06 51.90 -13.54
CA VAL A 533 -33.37 52.17 -14.18
C VAL A 533 -33.81 53.63 -14.03
N THR A 534 -33.37 54.33 -12.98
CA THR A 534 -33.63 55.79 -12.82
C THR A 534 -32.69 56.68 -13.63
N TYR A 535 -31.63 56.12 -14.25
CA TYR A 535 -30.72 56.87 -15.14
C TYR A 535 -31.13 56.79 -16.63
N ILE A 536 -32.10 55.94 -16.99
CA ILE A 536 -32.52 55.68 -18.38
C ILE A 536 -33.97 56.14 -18.68
N ILE A 537 -34.68 56.73 -17.72
CA ILE A 537 -35.99 57.40 -17.96
C ILE A 537 -35.82 58.91 -18.00
#